data_AF-I0QX78-F1
#
_entry.id   AF-I0QX78-F1
#
_cell.length_a   1.000
_cell.length_b   1.000
_cell.length_c   1.000
_cell.angle_alpha   90.00
_cell.angle_beta   90.00
_cell.angle_gamma   90.00
#
_symmetry.space_group_name_H-M   'P 1'
#
loop_
_entity.id
_entity.type
_entity.pdbx_description
1 polymer ?
#
loop_
_entity_poly.entity_id
_entity_poly.type
_entity_poly.pdbx_seq_one_letter_code
_entity_poly.pdbx_strand_id
1 'polypeptide(L)'
;MKEPKVSARITATDKPAKKNQSDVAAILLDSAFDLFANQNYSSVRIKDIAKATGLNSALIYYYFGSKEDLFLKVIEAAVEKAFLQFDTITANSATPKQVLFSWIEIHILQFTLMQKLAKISLDYANTHEHLTNIDKAIKKFYEKESVVLKNTLKDGITAGEFRDVNPADMSMFISTFLDGVLFRTVMFPNFKYKHAINCMREFVLEHLER
;
A
#
# COMPACT_ATOMS: atom_id res chain seq x y z
N MET A 1 9.32 77.09 -7.79
CA MET A 1 9.54 76.60 -6.41
C MET A 1 9.71 75.08 -6.48
N LYS A 2 10.71 74.53 -5.79
CA LYS A 2 11.24 73.15 -5.89
C LYS A 2 10.33 72.11 -5.21
N GLU A 3 10.52 70.84 -5.63
CA GLU A 3 9.90 69.58 -5.14
C GLU A 3 9.89 69.40 -3.60
N PRO A 4 9.19 68.35 -3.11
CA PRO A 4 9.95 67.13 -2.82
C PRO A 4 9.33 65.83 -3.36
N LYS A 5 10.25 64.96 -3.81
CA LYS A 5 10.10 63.56 -4.18
C LYS A 5 9.68 62.70 -2.98
N VAL A 6 8.78 61.75 -3.20
CA VAL A 6 8.73 60.51 -2.41
C VAL A 6 8.95 59.33 -3.34
N SER A 7 10.16 58.79 -3.23
CA SER A 7 10.59 57.52 -3.81
C SER A 7 10.10 56.39 -2.91
N ALA A 8 9.34 55.45 -3.47
CA ALA A 8 9.20 54.12 -2.88
C ALA A 8 9.32 53.07 -3.97
N ARG A 9 10.56 52.62 -4.17
CA ARG A 9 10.94 51.42 -4.89
C ARG A 9 10.75 50.26 -3.89
N ILE A 10 9.82 49.35 -4.14
CA ILE A 10 9.85 48.01 -3.54
C ILE A 10 9.72 47.00 -4.67
N THR A 11 10.89 46.50 -5.10
CA THR A 11 11.07 45.28 -5.86
C THR A 11 11.20 44.11 -4.89
N ALA A 12 10.41 43.06 -5.06
CA ALA A 12 10.74 41.65 -4.75
C ALA A 12 9.53 40.80 -5.20
N THR A 13 9.49 40.32 -6.45
CA THR A 13 9.80 38.91 -6.79
C THR A 13 9.49 37.92 -5.68
N ASP A 14 8.25 37.42 -5.66
CA ASP A 14 7.92 36.15 -5.02
C ASP A 14 8.65 35.02 -5.75
N LYS A 15 9.74 34.54 -5.14
CA LYS A 15 10.34 33.25 -5.50
C LYS A 15 9.41 32.14 -4.96
N PRO A 16 9.10 31.10 -5.74
CA PRO A 16 8.32 29.99 -5.21
C PRO A 16 9.11 29.31 -4.09
N ALA A 17 8.43 29.04 -2.97
CA ALA A 17 9.00 28.41 -1.79
C ALA A 17 9.76 27.13 -2.14
N LYS A 18 10.99 26.98 -1.62
CA LYS A 18 11.76 25.73 -1.68
C LYS A 18 10.94 24.63 -0.97
N LYS A 19 10.35 23.71 -1.73
CA LYS A 19 9.86 22.43 -1.18
C LYS A 19 11.00 21.77 -0.41
N ASN A 20 10.73 21.28 0.81
CA ASN A 20 11.75 20.58 1.59
C ASN A 20 12.19 19.31 0.84
N GLN A 21 13.45 18.89 1.02
CA GLN A 21 14.00 17.72 0.31
C GLN A 21 13.21 16.44 0.59
N SER A 22 12.69 16.27 1.81
CA SER A 22 11.77 15.17 2.17
C SER A 22 10.50 15.16 1.34
N ASP A 23 9.95 16.34 1.04
CA ASP A 23 8.70 16.47 0.31
C ASP A 23 8.88 16.07 -1.16
N VAL A 24 10.06 16.35 -1.73
CA VAL A 24 10.38 15.97 -3.11
C VAL A 24 10.52 14.46 -3.25
N ALA A 25 11.22 13.80 -2.33
CA ALA A 25 11.36 12.35 -2.34
C ALA A 25 10.00 11.65 -2.19
N ALA A 26 9.15 12.13 -1.28
CA ALA A 26 7.79 11.61 -1.09
C ALA A 26 6.93 11.76 -2.36
N ILE A 27 6.95 12.93 -3.01
CA ILE A 27 6.21 13.16 -4.27
C ILE A 27 6.66 12.20 -5.37
N LEU A 28 7.97 11.99 -5.50
CA LEU A 28 8.52 11.05 -6.49
C LEU A 28 8.09 9.61 -6.18
N LEU A 29 8.10 9.23 -4.89
CA LEU A 29 7.71 7.89 -4.45
C LEU A 29 6.22 7.61 -4.70
N ASP A 30 5.34 8.54 -4.33
CA ASP A 30 3.89 8.42 -4.54
C ASP A 30 3.56 8.37 -6.04
N SER A 31 4.17 9.25 -6.84
CA SER A 31 3.96 9.23 -8.29
C SER A 31 4.51 7.96 -8.94
N ALA A 32 5.63 7.43 -8.44
CA ALA A 32 6.18 6.17 -8.93
C ALA A 32 5.25 4.99 -8.58
N PHE A 33 4.71 4.94 -7.36
CA PHE A 33 3.72 3.93 -6.96
C PHE A 33 2.51 3.92 -7.90
N ASP A 34 1.96 5.10 -8.21
CA ASP A 34 0.83 5.21 -9.13
C ASP A 34 1.19 4.77 -10.56
N LEU A 35 2.38 5.12 -11.04
CA LEU A 35 2.83 4.72 -12.37
C LEU A 35 3.07 3.22 -12.47
N PHE A 36 3.76 2.62 -11.50
CA PHE A 36 3.99 1.18 -11.45
C PHE A 36 2.69 0.38 -11.23
N ALA A 37 1.70 0.94 -10.55
CA ALA A 37 0.40 0.29 -10.44
C ALA A 37 -0.39 0.33 -11.75
N ASN A 38 -0.32 1.44 -12.49
CA ASN A 38 -1.07 1.60 -13.73
C ASN A 38 -0.36 1.00 -14.95
N GLN A 39 0.96 0.82 -14.88
CA GLN A 39 1.81 0.32 -15.95
C GLN A 39 2.78 -0.72 -15.40
N ASN A 40 3.05 -1.78 -16.14
CA ASN A 40 3.94 -2.84 -15.68
C ASN A 40 5.34 -2.28 -15.36
N TYR A 41 6.00 -2.85 -14.34
CA TYR A 41 7.33 -2.44 -13.88
C TYR A 41 8.31 -2.18 -15.03
N SER A 42 8.43 -3.11 -15.98
CA SER A 42 9.36 -3.00 -17.12
C SER A 42 9.04 -1.84 -18.08
N SER A 43 7.78 -1.41 -18.16
CA SER A 43 7.35 -0.35 -19.07
C SER A 43 7.63 1.07 -18.55
N VAL A 44 7.58 1.26 -17.23
CA VAL A 44 7.81 2.57 -16.61
C VAL A 44 9.28 2.98 -16.74
N ARG A 45 9.55 4.19 -17.22
CA ARG A 45 10.90 4.78 -17.27
C ARG A 45 11.01 5.94 -16.29
N ILE A 46 12.23 6.23 -15.85
CA ILE A 46 12.54 7.39 -14.98
C ILE A 46 12.00 8.71 -15.54
N LYS A 47 12.05 8.88 -16.86
CA LYS A 47 11.50 10.06 -17.55
C LYS A 47 9.97 10.18 -17.43
N ASP A 48 9.25 9.06 -17.30
CA ASP A 48 7.79 9.07 -17.18
C ASP A 48 7.38 9.57 -15.79
N ILE A 49 8.12 9.15 -14.75
CA ILE A 49 7.96 9.60 -13.36
C ILE A 49 8.31 11.10 -13.23
N ALA A 50 9.42 11.52 -13.83
CA ALA A 50 9.81 12.93 -13.90
C ALA A 50 8.74 13.78 -14.59
N LYS A 51 8.19 13.30 -15.71
CA LYS A 51 7.10 13.98 -16.44
C LYS A 51 5.82 14.07 -15.61
N ALA A 52 5.43 12.99 -14.92
CA ALA A 52 4.23 12.96 -14.09
C ALA A 52 4.29 13.94 -12.91
N THR A 53 5.48 14.17 -12.37
CA THR A 53 5.70 15.07 -11.22
C THR A 53 6.11 16.49 -11.61
N GLY A 54 6.50 16.73 -12.87
CA GLY A 54 7.10 17.99 -13.32
C GLY A 54 8.51 18.22 -12.77
N LEU A 55 9.15 17.19 -12.19
CA LEU A 55 10.46 17.27 -11.58
C LEU A 55 11.56 16.80 -12.54
N ASN A 56 12.80 17.23 -12.29
CA ASN A 56 13.95 16.80 -13.09
C ASN A 56 14.28 15.32 -12.81
N SER A 57 14.48 14.51 -13.85
CA SER A 57 14.92 13.11 -13.73
C SER A 57 16.19 12.93 -12.90
N ALA A 58 17.09 13.91 -12.87
CA ALA A 58 18.28 13.90 -12.04
C ALA A 58 17.96 13.79 -10.54
N LEU A 59 16.79 14.28 -10.09
CA LEU A 59 16.36 14.16 -8.70
C LEU A 59 16.05 12.70 -8.33
N ILE A 60 15.54 11.89 -9.27
CA ILE A 60 15.27 10.48 -9.00
C ILE A 60 16.57 9.73 -8.78
N TYR A 61 17.58 9.95 -9.64
CA TYR A 61 18.92 9.38 -9.43
C TYR A 61 19.57 9.89 -8.14
N TYR A 62 19.36 11.17 -7.80
CA TYR A 62 19.88 11.75 -6.56
C TYR A 62 19.29 11.11 -5.30
N TYR A 63 17.96 10.92 -5.25
CA TYR A 63 17.28 10.41 -4.05
C TYR A 63 17.30 8.88 -3.94
N PHE A 64 17.25 8.18 -5.08
CA PHE A 64 17.03 6.74 -5.09
C PHE A 64 18.16 5.95 -5.76
N GLY A 65 19.05 6.59 -6.51
CA GLY A 65 20.18 5.92 -7.18
C GLY A 65 19.80 5.26 -8.50
N SER A 66 18.78 4.40 -8.52
CA SER A 66 18.36 3.65 -9.71
C SER A 66 16.82 3.49 -9.80
N LYS A 67 16.33 2.93 -10.91
CA LYS A 67 14.89 2.60 -11.06
C LYS A 67 14.52 1.45 -10.14
N GLU A 68 15.42 0.49 -10.01
CA GLU A 68 15.32 -0.72 -9.20
C GLU A 68 15.23 -0.34 -7.71
N ASP A 69 16.09 0.58 -7.26
CA ASP A 69 16.09 1.08 -5.89
C ASP A 69 14.85 1.94 -5.59
N LEU A 70 14.42 2.79 -6.54
CA LEU A 70 13.15 3.50 -6.42
C LEU A 70 11.97 2.52 -6.30
N PHE A 71 11.95 1.49 -7.14
CA PHE A 71 10.89 0.49 -7.12
C PHE A 71 10.88 -0.32 -5.82
N LEU A 72 12.06 -0.73 -5.32
CA LEU A 72 12.18 -1.33 -3.99
C LEU A 72 11.58 -0.41 -2.92
N LYS A 73 11.93 0.88 -2.92
CA LYS A 73 11.40 1.84 -1.95
C LYS A 73 9.89 2.02 -2.05
N VAL A 74 9.34 1.95 -3.27
CA VAL A 74 7.89 1.97 -3.49
C VAL A 74 7.22 0.77 -2.81
N ILE A 75 7.75 -0.44 -3.01
CA ILE A 75 7.21 -1.66 -2.38
C ILE A 75 7.35 -1.58 -0.86
N GLU A 76 8.54 -1.23 -0.35
CA GLU A 76 8.81 -1.11 1.08
C GLU A 76 7.84 -0.13 1.76
N ALA A 77 7.63 1.05 1.16
CA ALA A 77 6.73 2.05 1.71
C ALA A 77 5.25 1.62 1.64
N ALA A 78 4.83 0.95 0.58
CA ALA A 78 3.47 0.42 0.46
C ALA A 78 3.20 -0.68 1.50
N VAL A 79 4.15 -1.59 1.69
CA VAL A 79 4.10 -2.67 2.69
C VAL A 79 4.12 -2.09 4.11
N GLU A 80 4.98 -1.12 4.40
CA GLU A 80 5.02 -0.43 5.69
C GLU A 80 3.70 0.29 6.00
N LYS A 81 3.14 1.01 5.03
CA LYS A 81 1.85 1.69 5.18
C LYS A 81 0.70 0.73 5.44
N ALA A 82 0.68 -0.41 4.78
CA ALA A 82 -0.27 -1.48 5.05
C ALA A 82 -0.13 -1.98 6.49
N PHE A 83 1.11 -2.22 6.94
CA PHE A 83 1.42 -2.76 8.26
C PHE A 83 1.19 -1.83 9.44
N LEU A 84 1.49 -0.54 9.32
CA LEU A 84 1.26 0.43 10.40
C LEU A 84 -0.18 0.42 10.90
N GLN A 85 -1.11 0.19 9.97
CA GLN A 85 -2.52 0.13 10.31
C GLN A 85 -2.91 -1.21 10.96
N PHE A 86 -2.25 -2.29 10.57
CA PHE A 86 -2.44 -3.59 11.22
C PHE A 86 -2.00 -3.56 12.68
N ASP A 87 -0.84 -2.98 12.96
CA ASP A 87 -0.33 -2.82 14.32
C ASP A 87 -1.27 -1.92 15.15
N THR A 88 -1.91 -0.94 14.51
CA THR A 88 -2.95 -0.10 15.15
C THR A 88 -4.22 -0.89 15.46
N ILE A 89 -4.64 -1.80 14.58
CA ILE A 89 -5.83 -2.65 14.78
C ILE A 89 -5.62 -3.61 15.95
N THR A 90 -4.49 -4.31 15.97
CA THR A 90 -4.19 -5.29 17.03
C THR A 90 -4.08 -4.62 18.39
N ALA A 91 -3.48 -3.42 18.46
CA ALA A 91 -3.36 -2.65 19.70
C ALA A 91 -4.72 -2.15 20.25
N ASN A 92 -5.70 -1.90 19.38
CA ASN A 92 -6.99 -1.32 19.77
C ASN A 92 -8.15 -2.34 19.88
N SER A 93 -7.88 -3.61 19.59
CA SER A 93 -8.91 -4.66 19.65
C SER A 93 -8.87 -5.39 20.99
N ALA A 94 -10.02 -5.59 21.63
CA ALA A 94 -10.13 -6.25 22.92
C ALA A 94 -10.27 -7.79 22.81
N THR A 95 -10.67 -8.30 21.64
CA THR A 95 -10.95 -9.72 21.41
C THR A 95 -10.37 -10.20 20.07
N PRO A 96 -9.99 -11.49 19.94
CA PRO A 96 -9.64 -12.10 18.66
C PRO A 96 -10.71 -11.90 17.58
N LYS A 97 -12.01 -11.97 17.91
CA LYS A 97 -13.10 -11.67 16.96
C LYS A 97 -13.00 -10.24 16.41
N GLN A 98 -12.71 -9.25 17.25
CA GLN A 98 -12.52 -7.86 16.83
C GLN A 98 -11.26 -7.68 15.97
N VAL A 99 -10.16 -8.35 16.30
CA VAL A 99 -8.93 -8.31 15.48
C VAL A 99 -9.23 -8.84 14.07
N LEU A 100 -9.87 -10.02 13.97
CA LEU A 100 -10.21 -10.62 12.68
C LEU A 100 -11.18 -9.74 11.87
N PHE A 101 -12.21 -9.21 12.52
CA PHE A 101 -13.17 -8.30 11.89
C PHE A 101 -12.47 -7.06 11.32
N SER A 102 -11.65 -6.41 12.14
CA SER A 102 -10.95 -5.17 11.77
C SER A 102 -9.90 -5.43 10.68
N TRP A 103 -9.26 -6.60 10.73
CA TRP A 103 -8.35 -7.07 9.67
C TRP A 103 -9.05 -7.18 8.31
N ILE A 104 -10.26 -7.72 8.26
CA ILE A 104 -11.00 -7.80 7.01
C ILE A 104 -11.48 -6.41 6.58
N GLU A 105 -11.93 -5.58 7.53
CA GLU A 105 -12.42 -4.22 7.26
C GLU A 105 -11.34 -3.31 6.65
N ILE A 106 -10.07 -3.46 7.02
CA ILE A 106 -9.01 -2.63 6.46
C ILE A 106 -8.82 -2.85 4.95
N HIS A 107 -9.13 -4.04 4.43
CA HIS A 107 -9.08 -4.31 3.00
C HIS A 107 -10.17 -3.53 2.25
N ILE A 108 -11.25 -3.14 2.94
CA ILE A 108 -12.27 -2.22 2.41
C ILE A 108 -11.79 -0.77 2.51
N LEU A 109 -11.26 -0.37 3.67
CA LEU A 109 -10.84 1.01 3.95
C LEU A 109 -9.62 1.42 3.12
N GLN A 110 -8.69 0.50 2.91
CA GLN A 110 -7.44 0.71 2.16
C GLN A 110 -7.44 0.00 0.81
N PHE A 111 -8.62 -0.24 0.26
CA PHE A 111 -8.78 -1.03 -0.96
C PHE A 111 -7.85 -0.60 -2.10
N THR A 112 -7.76 0.70 -2.37
CA THR A 112 -6.88 1.23 -3.43
C THR A 112 -5.40 0.91 -3.21
N LEU A 113 -4.91 1.00 -1.96
CA LEU A 113 -3.53 0.66 -1.63
C LEU A 113 -3.28 -0.83 -1.85
N MET A 114 -4.15 -1.68 -1.31
CA MET A 114 -4.03 -3.13 -1.40
C MET A 114 -4.12 -3.61 -2.85
N GLN A 115 -5.06 -3.06 -3.63
CA GLN A 115 -5.23 -3.40 -5.04
C GLN A 115 -3.98 -3.04 -5.85
N LYS A 116 -3.44 -1.83 -5.65
CA LYS A 116 -2.22 -1.40 -6.33
C LYS A 116 -1.01 -2.24 -5.94
N LEU A 117 -0.83 -2.54 -4.65
CA LEU A 117 0.27 -3.39 -4.17
C LEU A 117 0.18 -4.81 -4.74
N ALA A 118 -1.01 -5.43 -4.71
CA ALA A 118 -1.23 -6.76 -5.28
C ALA A 118 -0.97 -6.78 -6.79
N LYS A 119 -1.48 -5.77 -7.52
CA LYS A 119 -1.24 -5.65 -8.96
C LYS A 119 0.25 -5.47 -9.28
N ILE A 120 0.95 -4.56 -8.62
CA ILE A 120 2.39 -4.34 -8.84
C ILE A 120 3.17 -5.64 -8.58
N SER A 121 2.83 -6.35 -7.50
CA SER A 121 3.49 -7.60 -7.11
C SER A 121 3.28 -8.68 -8.18
N LEU A 122 2.06 -8.80 -8.71
CA LEU A 122 1.75 -9.72 -9.82
C LEU A 122 2.48 -9.33 -11.12
N ASP A 123 2.46 -8.05 -11.48
CA ASP A 123 3.14 -7.57 -12.69
C ASP A 123 4.65 -7.83 -12.61
N TYR A 124 5.25 -7.62 -11.43
CA TYR A 124 6.66 -7.91 -11.16
C TYR A 124 6.97 -9.40 -11.23
N ALA A 125 6.13 -10.24 -10.62
CA ALA A 125 6.28 -11.70 -10.63
C ALA A 125 6.23 -12.30 -12.05
N ASN A 126 5.60 -11.61 -13.00
CA ASN A 126 5.52 -12.01 -14.41
C ASN A 126 6.66 -11.44 -15.28
N THR A 127 7.62 -10.74 -14.69
CA THR A 127 8.83 -10.30 -15.42
C THR A 127 9.89 -11.40 -15.43
N HIS A 128 10.93 -11.22 -16.26
CA HIS A 128 12.11 -12.09 -16.24
C HIS A 128 13.17 -11.57 -15.25
N GLU A 129 12.92 -10.44 -14.59
CA GLU A 129 13.85 -9.74 -13.71
C GLU A 129 13.46 -9.97 -12.24
N HIS A 130 14.22 -10.82 -11.55
CA HIS A 130 14.02 -11.09 -10.13
C HIS A 130 15.22 -10.61 -9.32
N LEU A 131 15.00 -9.57 -8.52
CA LEU A 131 15.98 -9.00 -7.62
C LEU A 131 15.61 -9.42 -6.20
N THR A 132 16.54 -10.10 -5.53
CA THR A 132 16.37 -10.72 -4.22
C THR A 132 15.76 -9.78 -3.16
N ASN A 133 16.10 -8.50 -3.17
CA ASN A 133 15.59 -7.49 -2.24
C ASN A 133 14.11 -7.17 -2.50
N ILE A 134 13.68 -7.07 -3.76
CA ILE A 134 12.28 -6.84 -4.12
C ILE A 134 11.46 -8.09 -3.78
N ASP A 135 11.93 -9.28 -4.15
CA ASP A 135 11.26 -10.54 -3.84
C ASP A 135 11.03 -10.68 -2.33
N LYS A 136 12.06 -10.34 -1.52
CA LYS A 136 11.96 -10.32 -0.06
C LYS A 136 10.95 -9.28 0.45
N ALA A 137 10.91 -8.09 -0.14
CA ALA A 137 9.98 -7.04 0.27
C ALA A 137 8.52 -7.45 0.03
N ILE A 138 8.21 -8.05 -1.13
CA ILE A 138 6.88 -8.58 -1.45
C ILE A 138 6.54 -9.75 -0.52
N LYS A 139 7.46 -10.72 -0.36
CA LYS A 139 7.24 -11.88 0.51
C LYS A 139 6.95 -11.48 1.96
N LYS A 140 7.62 -10.45 2.46
CA LYS A 140 7.44 -9.92 3.83
C LYS A 140 5.99 -9.53 4.10
N PHE A 141 5.27 -8.99 3.09
CA PHE A 141 3.84 -8.66 3.19
C PHE A 141 3.01 -9.87 3.62
N TYR A 142 3.05 -10.92 2.81
CA TYR A 142 2.28 -12.16 3.01
C TYR A 142 2.73 -12.93 4.26
N GLU A 143 4.02 -12.92 4.59
CA GLU A 143 4.52 -13.56 5.81
C GLU A 143 3.94 -12.90 7.07
N LYS A 144 3.95 -11.55 7.15
CA LYS A 144 3.39 -10.85 8.32
C LYS A 144 1.87 -11.00 8.38
N GLU A 145 1.16 -10.89 7.25
CA GLU A 145 -0.28 -11.19 7.21
C GLU A 145 -0.58 -12.59 7.78
N SER A 146 0.13 -13.60 7.29
CA SER A 146 -0.09 -14.99 7.70
C SER A 146 0.12 -15.17 9.21
N VAL A 147 1.15 -14.52 9.77
CA VAL A 147 1.41 -14.54 11.21
C VAL A 147 0.26 -13.91 12.00
N VAL A 148 -0.21 -12.74 11.58
CA VAL A 148 -1.32 -12.04 12.25
C VAL A 148 -2.57 -12.91 12.25
N LEU A 149 -3.02 -13.36 11.08
CA LEU A 149 -4.23 -14.18 10.96
C LEU A 149 -4.15 -15.48 11.76
N LYS A 150 -3.04 -16.22 11.65
CA LYS A 150 -2.86 -17.49 12.38
C LYS A 150 -2.88 -17.28 13.89
N ASN A 151 -2.22 -16.23 14.39
CA ASN A 151 -2.19 -15.96 15.83
C ASN A 151 -3.59 -15.56 16.31
N THR A 152 -4.28 -14.66 15.61
CA THR A 152 -5.67 -14.29 15.95
C THR A 152 -6.59 -15.50 16.00
N LEU A 153 -6.49 -16.41 15.03
CA LEU A 153 -7.30 -17.63 15.02
C LEU A 153 -6.96 -18.54 16.22
N LYS A 154 -5.68 -18.75 16.53
CA LYS A 154 -5.25 -19.54 17.70
C LYS A 154 -5.72 -18.94 19.02
N ASP A 155 -5.62 -17.63 19.15
CA ASP A 155 -6.01 -16.91 20.36
C ASP A 155 -7.53 -17.01 20.57
N GLY A 156 -8.33 -16.86 19.49
CA GLY A 156 -9.77 -17.02 19.56
C GLY A 156 -10.23 -18.46 19.85
N ILE A 157 -9.53 -19.47 19.33
CA ILE A 157 -9.77 -20.88 19.68
C ILE A 157 -9.48 -21.10 21.17
N THR A 158 -8.34 -20.60 21.66
CA THR A 158 -7.92 -20.74 23.06
C THR A 158 -8.88 -20.03 24.02
N ALA A 159 -9.37 -18.85 23.65
CA ALA A 159 -10.38 -18.09 24.40
C ALA A 159 -11.78 -18.71 24.31
N GLY A 160 -12.00 -19.70 23.45
CA GLY A 160 -13.31 -20.32 23.21
C GLY A 160 -14.28 -19.45 22.41
N GLU A 161 -13.80 -18.35 21.81
CA GLU A 161 -14.56 -17.48 20.91
C GLU A 161 -14.78 -18.09 19.53
N PHE A 162 -13.80 -18.88 19.06
CA PHE A 162 -13.85 -19.59 17.79
C PHE A 162 -13.92 -21.10 18.01
N ARG A 163 -14.61 -21.80 17.11
CA ARG A 163 -14.54 -23.24 16.99
C ARG A 163 -13.11 -23.70 16.63
N ASP A 164 -12.82 -24.97 16.89
CA ASP A 164 -11.55 -25.59 16.51
C ASP A 164 -11.45 -25.79 15.00
N VAL A 165 -10.70 -24.91 14.33
CA VAL A 165 -10.33 -24.98 12.91
C VAL A 165 -8.82 -25.03 12.78
N ASN A 166 -8.31 -25.50 11.63
CA ASN A 166 -6.89 -25.34 11.31
C ASN A 166 -6.58 -23.85 11.00
N PRO A 167 -5.74 -23.16 11.81
CA PRO A 167 -5.44 -21.75 11.60
C PRO A 167 -4.72 -21.45 10.29
N ALA A 168 -3.92 -22.40 9.78
CA ALA A 168 -3.19 -22.22 8.53
C ALA A 168 -4.13 -22.25 7.32
N ASP A 169 -5.08 -23.19 7.30
CA ASP A 169 -6.03 -23.35 6.21
C ASP A 169 -7.00 -22.17 6.17
N MET A 170 -7.52 -21.75 7.34
CA MET A 170 -8.44 -20.61 7.42
C MET A 170 -7.74 -19.29 7.06
N SER A 171 -6.50 -19.08 7.53
CA SER A 171 -5.70 -17.91 7.13
C SER A 171 -5.46 -17.88 5.61
N MET A 172 -5.13 -19.03 5.00
CA MET A 172 -4.92 -19.13 3.56
C MET A 172 -6.20 -18.85 2.77
N PHE A 173 -7.34 -19.38 3.23
CA PHE A 173 -8.65 -19.11 2.63
C PHE A 173 -8.97 -17.60 2.62
N ILE A 174 -8.82 -16.93 3.76
CA ILE A 174 -9.09 -15.50 3.90
C ILE A 174 -8.18 -14.68 2.97
N SER A 175 -6.86 -14.91 3.04
CA SER A 175 -5.86 -14.20 2.22
C SER A 175 -6.12 -14.41 0.73
N THR A 176 -6.33 -15.66 0.30
CA THR A 176 -6.60 -16.00 -1.12
C THR A 176 -7.90 -15.37 -1.63
N PHE A 177 -8.96 -15.33 -0.82
CA PHE A 177 -10.21 -14.69 -1.20
C PHE A 177 -10.03 -13.18 -1.40
N LEU A 178 -9.30 -12.53 -0.48
CA LEU A 178 -9.00 -11.10 -0.56
C LEU A 178 -8.20 -10.77 -1.82
N ASP A 179 -7.13 -11.52 -2.12
CA ASP A 179 -6.38 -11.40 -3.38
C ASP A 179 -7.30 -11.55 -4.59
N GLY A 180 -8.17 -12.56 -4.58
CA GLY A 180 -9.17 -12.77 -5.63
C GLY A 180 -10.07 -11.54 -5.85
N VAL A 181 -10.52 -10.89 -4.78
CA VAL A 181 -11.31 -9.64 -4.86
C VAL A 181 -10.48 -8.49 -5.45
N LEU A 182 -9.23 -8.32 -4.99
CA LEU A 182 -8.32 -7.29 -5.48
C LEU A 182 -8.09 -7.44 -6.98
N PHE A 183 -7.82 -8.64 -7.49
CA PHE A 183 -7.61 -8.86 -8.92
C PHE A 183 -8.90 -8.81 -9.73
N ARG A 184 -10.02 -9.30 -9.19
CA ARG A 184 -11.30 -9.30 -9.91
C ARG A 184 -11.80 -7.89 -10.22
N THR A 185 -11.52 -6.91 -9.37
CA THR A 185 -11.83 -5.50 -9.67
C THR A 185 -11.00 -4.90 -10.80
N VAL A 186 -9.79 -5.39 -11.04
CA VAL A 186 -8.98 -5.01 -12.20
C VAL A 186 -9.62 -5.53 -13.50
N MET A 187 -10.16 -6.75 -13.46
CA MET A 187 -10.82 -7.37 -14.62
C MET A 187 -12.24 -6.85 -14.86
N PHE A 188 -12.95 -6.49 -13.79
CA PHE A 188 -14.36 -6.09 -13.82
C PHE A 188 -14.56 -4.78 -13.05
N PRO A 189 -14.52 -3.61 -13.71
CA PRO A 189 -14.56 -2.30 -13.05
C PRO A 189 -15.81 -2.05 -12.18
N ASN A 190 -16.93 -2.70 -12.50
CA ASN A 190 -18.19 -2.58 -11.75
C ASN A 190 -18.34 -3.64 -10.64
N PHE A 191 -17.29 -4.43 -10.35
CA PHE A 191 -17.35 -5.45 -9.32
C PHE A 191 -17.52 -4.81 -7.93
N LYS A 192 -18.56 -5.25 -7.21
CA LYS A 192 -18.91 -4.74 -5.89
C LYS A 192 -18.00 -5.34 -4.81
N TYR A 193 -16.73 -4.95 -4.79
CA TYR A 193 -15.71 -5.53 -3.89
C TYR A 193 -16.10 -5.44 -2.41
N LYS A 194 -16.67 -4.32 -1.96
CA LYS A 194 -17.13 -4.17 -0.56
C LYS A 194 -18.15 -5.24 -0.17
N HIS A 195 -19.10 -5.50 -1.07
CA HIS A 195 -20.11 -6.53 -0.83
C HIS A 195 -19.48 -7.92 -0.80
N ALA A 196 -18.58 -8.25 -1.74
CA ALA A 196 -17.88 -9.53 -1.75
C ALA A 196 -17.05 -9.78 -0.47
N ILE A 197 -16.32 -8.77 0.00
CA ILE A 197 -15.54 -8.85 1.24
C ILE A 197 -16.46 -9.01 2.45
N ASN A 198 -17.57 -8.27 2.52
CA ASN A 198 -18.54 -8.40 3.61
C ASN A 198 -19.19 -9.79 3.64
N CYS A 199 -19.58 -10.35 2.49
CA CYS A 199 -20.12 -11.70 2.43
C CYS A 199 -19.09 -12.75 2.87
N MET A 200 -17.82 -12.61 2.48
CA MET A 200 -16.76 -13.51 2.97
C MET A 200 -16.58 -13.37 4.48
N ARG A 201 -16.59 -12.14 5.02
CA ARG A 201 -16.51 -11.92 6.46
C ARG A 201 -17.64 -12.60 7.22
N GLU A 202 -18.88 -12.42 6.78
CA GLU A 202 -20.06 -13.06 7.37
C GLU A 202 -19.89 -14.58 7.35
N PHE A 203 -19.55 -15.16 6.20
CA PHE A 203 -19.29 -16.59 6.06
C PHE A 203 -18.19 -17.10 6.99
N VAL A 204 -17.07 -16.38 7.10
CA VAL A 204 -15.96 -16.74 7.99
C VAL A 204 -16.39 -16.66 9.45
N LEU A 205 -17.08 -15.60 9.85
CA LEU A 205 -17.54 -15.44 11.24
C LEU A 205 -18.58 -16.49 11.62
N GLU A 206 -19.57 -16.74 10.77
CA GLU A 206 -20.55 -17.82 10.96
C GLU A 206 -19.87 -19.19 11.02
N HIS A 207 -18.89 -19.43 10.15
CA HIS A 207 -18.15 -20.68 10.17
C HIS A 207 -17.35 -20.85 11.46
N LEU A 208 -16.76 -19.77 11.99
CA LEU A 208 -15.95 -19.78 13.22
C LEU A 208 -16.79 -19.76 14.50
N GLU A 209 -18.07 -19.38 14.44
CA GLU A 209 -18.96 -19.42 15.60
C GLU A 209 -19.12 -20.86 16.12
N ARG A 210 -19.28 -20.94 17.44
CA ARG A 210 -19.27 -22.18 18.21
C ARG A 210 -20.67 -22.69 18.47
#